data_AF-A0A955BW02-F1
#
_entry.id   AF-A0A955BW02-F1
#
_cell.length_a   1.000
_cell.length_b   1.000
_cell.length_c   1.000
_cell.angle_alpha   90.00
_cell.angle_beta   90.00
_cell.angle_gamma   90.00
#
_symmetry.space_group_name_H-M   'P 1'
#
loop_
_entity.id
_entity.type
_entity.pdbx_description
1 polymer ?
#
loop_
_entity_poly.entity_id
_entity_poly.type
_entity_poly.pdbx_seq_one_letter_code
_entity_poly.pdbx_strand_id
1 'polypeptide(L)'
;MTARHIYVDETKQRDYLLVASVHVTTELAALRQLIRGLLLPGQRYLHMKDEKDGRKRTIAQALVDAGVQATIYRAGAHHRNERQRRSACLRALIEDHANARDAHIVLDEDETAVVHRFT
;
A
#
# COMPACT_ATOMS: atom_id res chain seq x y z
N MET A 1 8.69 3.58 -22.39
CA MET A 1 7.92 4.32 -21.37
C MET A 1 8.00 3.53 -20.08
N THR A 2 8.26 4.18 -18.95
CA THR A 2 8.36 3.52 -17.64
C THR A 2 7.03 3.67 -16.92
N ALA A 3 6.28 2.57 -16.78
CA ALA A 3 5.04 2.59 -16.01
C ALA A 3 5.35 2.76 -14.51
N ARG A 4 4.47 3.48 -13.80
CA ARG A 4 4.53 3.61 -12.34
C ARG A 4 3.55 2.63 -11.72
N HIS A 5 4.01 1.84 -10.76
CA HIS A 5 3.17 0.99 -9.93
C HIS A 5 3.00 1.65 -8.57
N ILE A 6 1.76 1.90 -8.18
CA ILE A 6 1.38 2.49 -6.91
C ILE A 6 0.72 1.39 -6.09
N TYR A 7 1.41 0.87 -5.09
CA TYR A 7 0.86 -0.15 -4.18
C TYR A 7 0.25 0.54 -2.98
N VAL A 8 -1.02 0.23 -2.72
CA VAL A 8 -1.83 0.89 -1.71
C VAL A 8 -2.28 -0.12 -0.67
N ASP A 9 -1.96 0.17 0.59
CA ASP A 9 -2.50 -0.53 1.75
C ASP A 9 -3.43 0.42 2.52
N GLU A 10 -4.50 -0.12 3.09
CA GLU A 10 -5.56 0.66 3.73
C GLU A 10 -5.79 0.15 5.16
N THR A 11 -5.84 1.06 6.14
CA THR A 11 -6.27 0.71 7.50
C THR A 11 -7.38 1.62 7.99
N LYS A 12 -8.39 0.97 8.58
CA LYS A 12 -9.60 1.60 9.12
C LYS A 12 -9.47 1.96 10.60
N GLN A 13 -8.35 1.59 11.23
CA GLN A 13 -8.19 1.73 12.68
C GLN A 13 -7.95 3.19 13.08
N ARG A 14 -8.82 3.70 13.97
CA ARG A 14 -8.85 5.09 14.49
C ARG A 14 -9.20 6.12 13.41
N ASP A 15 -8.22 6.47 12.59
CA ASP A 15 -8.36 7.34 11.43
C ASP A 15 -8.28 6.47 10.18
N TYR A 16 -9.01 6.83 9.12
CA TYR A 16 -8.85 6.13 7.85
C TYR A 16 -7.50 6.52 7.25
N LEU A 17 -6.58 5.56 7.17
CA LEU A 17 -5.27 5.75 6.57
C LEU A 17 -5.20 4.96 5.28
N LEU A 18 -4.71 5.63 4.24
CA LEU A 18 -4.36 5.03 2.98
C LEU A 18 -2.88 5.30 2.77
N VAL A 19 -2.08 4.24 2.64
CA VAL A 19 -0.63 4.31 2.48
C VAL A 19 -0.29 3.89 1.07
N ALA A 20 0.36 4.76 0.30
CA ALA A 20 0.71 4.49 -1.08
C ALA A 20 2.23 4.54 -1.27
N SER A 21 2.80 3.46 -1.81
CA SER A 21 4.20 3.43 -2.24
C SER A 21 4.28 3.43 -3.76
N VAL A 22 5.15 4.27 -4.33
CA VAL A 22 5.26 4.48 -5.78
C VAL A 22 6.56 3.91 -6.28
N HIS A 23 6.51 3.06 -7.31
CA HIS A 23 7.66 2.33 -7.84
C HIS A 23 7.70 2.37 -9.35
N VAL A 24 8.89 2.54 -9.92
CA VAL A 24 9.09 2.50 -11.38
C VAL A 24 9.33 1.07 -11.83
N THR A 25 8.74 0.63 -12.95
CA THR A 25 8.82 -0.77 -13.41
C THR A 25 10.25 -1.34 -13.49
N THR A 26 11.24 -0.52 -13.87
CA THR A 26 12.65 -0.93 -13.97
C THR A 26 13.26 -1.30 -12.62
N GLU A 27 12.80 -0.69 -11.53
CA GLU A 27 13.26 -0.94 -10.16
C GLU A 27 12.42 -2.01 -9.46
N LEU A 28 11.20 -2.24 -9.95
CA LEU A 28 10.23 -3.14 -9.35
C LEU A 28 10.70 -4.61 -9.32
N ALA A 29 11.48 -5.05 -10.30
CA ALA A 29 12.02 -6.42 -10.33
C ALA A 29 13.02 -6.65 -9.19
N ALA A 30 13.93 -5.70 -8.96
CA ALA A 30 14.90 -5.75 -7.87
C ALA A 30 14.20 -5.70 -6.51
N LEU A 31 13.20 -4.83 -6.36
CA LEU A 31 12.43 -4.75 -5.12
C LEU A 31 11.65 -6.04 -4.82
N ARG A 32 11.06 -6.68 -5.84
CA ARG A 32 10.39 -7.99 -5.68
C ARG A 32 11.37 -9.07 -5.23
N GLN A 33 12.59 -9.06 -5.76
CA GLN A 33 13.63 -10.00 -5.33
C GLN A 33 14.05 -9.75 -3.88
N LEU A 34 14.23 -8.48 -3.49
CA LEU A 34 14.52 -8.09 -2.10
C LEU A 34 13.42 -8.57 -1.15
N ILE A 35 12.15 -8.29 -1.46
CA ILE A 35 11.00 -8.72 -0.65
C ILE A 35 10.95 -10.25 -0.53
N ARG A 36 11.17 -10.99 -1.62
CA ARG A 36 11.24 -12.46 -1.59
C ARG A 36 12.36 -12.98 -0.70
N GLY A 37 13.51 -12.30 -0.67
CA GLY A 37 14.62 -12.64 0.22
C GLY A 37 14.32 -12.45 1.71
N LEU A 38 13.31 -11.65 2.05
CA LEU A 38 12.87 -11.42 3.43
C LEU A 38 11.84 -12.44 3.92
N LEU A 39 11.26 -13.27 3.04
CA LEU A 39 10.29 -14.30 3.40
C LEU A 39 10.98 -15.46 4.13
N LEU A 40 10.38 -15.91 5.23
CA LEU A 40 10.79 -17.17 5.86
C LEU A 40 10.28 -18.37 5.04
N PRO A 41 10.89 -19.56 5.21
CA PRO A 41 10.38 -20.79 4.61
C PRO A 41 8.88 -20.96 4.88
N GLY A 42 8.10 -21.18 3.82
CA GLY A 42 6.65 -21.34 3.89
C GLY A 42 5.82 -20.05 3.93
N GLN A 43 6.43 -18.87 4.12
CA GLN A 43 5.71 -17.61 4.01
C GLN A 43 5.45 -17.26 2.55
N ARG A 44 4.19 -16.94 2.22
CA ARG A 44 3.79 -16.43 0.89
C ARG A 44 3.83 -14.90 0.81
N TYR A 45 3.63 -14.23 1.95
CA TYR A 45 3.54 -12.77 2.08
C TYR A 45 4.22 -12.32 3.37
N LEU A 46 4.69 -11.08 3.42
CA LEU A 46 5.17 -10.43 4.64
C LEU A 46 3.98 -9.82 5.40
N HIS A 47 3.58 -10.44 6.51
CA HIS A 47 2.51 -9.91 7.36
C HIS A 47 3.10 -9.23 8.60
N MET A 48 3.39 -7.92 8.49
CA MET A 48 4.12 -7.15 9.52
C MET A 48 3.52 -7.27 10.93
N LYS A 49 2.20 -7.48 11.07
CA LYS A 49 1.52 -7.65 12.36
C LYS A 49 2.01 -8.87 13.14
N ASP A 50 2.27 -9.99 12.47
CA ASP A 50 2.62 -11.28 13.09
C ASP A 50 4.14 -11.47 13.22
N GLU A 51 4.93 -10.50 12.75
CA GLU A 51 6.38 -10.52 12.85
C GLU A 51 6.85 -10.18 14.28
N LYS A 52 8.00 -10.73 14.69
CA LYS A 52 8.68 -10.28 15.91
C LYS A 52 9.28 -8.91 15.70
N ASP A 53 9.39 -8.10 16.76
CA ASP A 53 9.82 -6.69 16.64
C ASP A 53 11.21 -6.52 16.01
N GLY A 54 12.17 -7.40 16.33
CA GLY A 54 13.48 -7.40 15.68
C GLY A 54 13.37 -7.63 14.16
N ARG A 55 12.49 -8.53 13.73
CA ARG A 55 12.24 -8.82 12.32
C ARG A 55 11.48 -7.71 11.61
N LYS A 56 10.51 -7.07 12.27
CA LYS A 56 9.86 -5.85 11.74
C LYS A 56 10.89 -4.78 11.43
N ARG A 57 11.86 -4.57 12.34
CA ARG A 57 12.94 -3.58 12.13
C ARG A 57 13.83 -3.96 10.96
N THR A 58 14.24 -5.23 10.83
CA THR A 58 15.03 -5.71 9.69
C THR A 58 14.30 -5.49 8.36
N ILE A 59 13.01 -5.84 8.30
CA ILE A 59 12.19 -5.66 7.10
C ILE A 59 12.08 -4.18 6.73
N ALA A 60 11.72 -3.32 7.71
CA ALA A 60 11.61 -1.89 7.49
C ALA A 60 12.93 -1.26 7.03
N GLN A 61 14.05 -1.66 7.64
CA GLN A 61 15.38 -1.17 7.25
C GLN A 61 15.71 -1.57 5.80
N ALA A 62 15.47 -2.82 5.42
CA ALA A 62 15.72 -3.28 4.06
C ALA A 62 14.91 -2.49 3.00
N LEU A 63 13.67 -2.11 3.32
CA LEU A 63 12.85 -1.27 2.43
C LEU A 63 13.40 0.16 2.34
N VAL A 64 13.83 0.75 3.47
CA VAL A 64 14.45 2.08 3.51
C VAL A 64 15.77 2.08 2.71
N ASP A 65 16.62 1.08 2.90
CA ASP A 65 17.90 0.95 2.20
C ASP A 65 17.70 0.77 0.68
N ALA A 66 16.58 0.15 0.28
CA ALA A 66 16.16 0.03 -1.11
C ALA A 66 15.54 1.31 -1.69
N GLY A 67 15.46 2.39 -0.90
CA GLY A 67 14.91 3.67 -1.32
C GLY A 67 13.38 3.71 -1.41
N VAL A 68 12.68 2.74 -0.80
CA VAL A 68 11.22 2.72 -0.81
C VAL A 68 10.68 3.92 -0.04
N GLN A 69 9.84 4.71 -0.70
CA GLN A 69 9.10 5.82 -0.12
C GLN A 69 7.60 5.52 -0.14
N ALA A 70 6.89 6.01 0.88
CA ALA A 70 5.45 5.90 0.95
C ALA A 70 4.81 7.22 1.41
N THR A 71 3.72 7.59 0.78
CA THR A 71 2.88 8.74 1.15
C THR A 71 1.69 8.23 1.97
N ILE A 72 1.43 8.87 3.11
CA ILE A 72 0.29 8.54 3.98
C ILE A 72 -0.80 9.59 3.76
N TYR A 73 -1.94 9.16 3.24
CA TYR A 73 -3.15 9.95 3.14
C TYR A 73 -4.05 9.64 4.35
N ARG A 74 -4.40 10.68 5.11
CA ARG A 74 -5.24 10.56 6.30
C ARG A 74 -6.52 11.37 6.11
N ALA A 75 -7.67 10.69 6.20
CA ALA A 75 -8.95 11.35 6.27
C ALA A 75 -9.41 11.46 7.73
N GLY A 76 -9.55 12.69 8.21
CA GLY A 76 -9.96 12.98 9.59
C GLY A 76 -11.41 12.59 9.89
N ALA A 77 -11.79 12.70 11.17
CA ALA A 77 -13.12 12.32 11.69
C ALA A 77 -14.29 13.17 11.15
N HIS A 78 -14.03 14.24 10.39
CA HIS A 78 -15.07 15.13 9.83
C HIS A 78 -15.92 14.50 8.72
N HIS A 79 -15.48 13.36 8.17
CA HIS A 79 -16.26 12.60 7.19
C HIS A 79 -17.28 11.70 7.89
N ARG A 80 -18.50 11.63 7.36
CA ARG A 80 -19.65 10.97 8.01
C ARG A 80 -19.53 9.45 8.06
N ASN A 81 -18.82 8.84 7.11
CA ASN A 81 -18.63 7.39 7.05
C ASN A 81 -17.30 7.00 6.41
N GLU A 82 -16.96 5.72 6.53
CA GLU A 82 -15.74 5.11 5.99
C GLU A 82 -15.61 5.30 4.48
N ARG A 83 -16.70 5.10 3.72
CA ARG A 83 -16.71 5.29 2.27
C ARG A 83 -16.30 6.71 1.85
N GLN A 84 -16.76 7.73 2.58
CA GLN A 84 -16.38 9.12 2.34
C GLN A 84 -14.89 9.36 2.66
N ARG A 85 -14.40 8.78 3.76
CA ARG A 85 -12.97 8.84 4.13
C ARG A 85 -12.08 8.20 3.07
N ARG A 86 -12.43 6.99 2.63
CA ARG A 86 -11.76 6.29 1.53
C ARG A 86 -11.75 7.12 0.25
N SER A 87 -12.91 7.67 -0.11
CA SER A 87 -13.04 8.50 -1.33
C SER A 87 -12.17 9.75 -1.25
N ALA A 88 -12.04 10.37 -0.09
CA ALA A 88 -11.17 11.54 0.10
C ALA A 88 -9.69 11.17 -0.07
N CYS A 89 -9.23 10.10 0.58
CA CYS A 89 -7.85 9.63 0.43
C CYS A 89 -7.51 9.22 -1.01
N LEU A 90 -8.41 8.50 -1.68
CA LEU A 90 -8.20 8.09 -3.07
C LEU A 90 -8.16 9.27 -4.03
N ARG A 91 -9.00 10.30 -3.84
CA ARG A 91 -8.92 11.52 -4.66
C ARG A 91 -7.57 12.20 -4.49
N ALA A 92 -7.13 12.40 -3.24
CA ALA A 92 -5.83 13.00 -2.97
C ALA A 92 -4.68 12.20 -3.62
N LEU A 93 -4.71 10.86 -3.53
CA LEU A 93 -3.74 10.00 -4.21
C LEU A 93 -3.75 10.17 -5.73
N ILE A 94 -4.93 10.21 -6.34
CA ILE A 94 -5.06 10.37 -7.79
C ILE A 94 -4.57 11.76 -8.20
N GLU A 95 -4.91 12.81 -7.45
CA GLU A 95 -4.47 14.18 -7.71
C GLU A 95 -2.94 14.31 -7.65
N ASP A 96 -2.29 13.73 -6.64
CA ASP A 96 -0.82 13.71 -6.50
C ASP A 96 -0.11 12.99 -7.66
N HIS A 97 -0.82 12.12 -8.38
CA HIS A 97 -0.26 11.31 -9.46
C HIS A 97 -0.92 11.56 -10.83
N ALA A 98 -1.80 12.55 -10.96
CA ALA A 98 -2.59 12.81 -12.16
C ALA A 98 -1.75 13.10 -13.41
N ASN A 99 -0.54 13.65 -13.22
CA ASN A 99 0.38 13.96 -14.31
C ASN A 99 1.18 12.75 -14.82
N ALA A 100 1.06 11.58 -14.17
CA ALA A 100 1.69 10.36 -14.64
C ALA A 100 0.94 9.82 -15.86
N ARG A 101 1.64 9.67 -16.99
CA ARG A 101 1.02 9.17 -18.24
C ARG A 101 0.61 7.70 -18.15
N ASP A 102 1.41 6.88 -17.46
CA ASP A 102 1.18 5.45 -17.27
C ASP A 102 1.33 5.10 -15.78
N ALA A 103 0.21 4.99 -15.06
CA ALA A 103 0.17 4.62 -13.65
C ALA A 103 -0.80 3.44 -13.42
N HIS A 104 -0.33 2.44 -12.70
CA HIS A 104 -1.11 1.30 -12.22
C HIS A 104 -1.26 1.40 -10.71
N ILE A 105 -2.48 1.65 -10.24
CA ILE A 105 -2.80 1.63 -8.82
C ILE A 105 -3.25 0.21 -8.47
N VAL A 106 -2.56 -0.40 -7.52
CA VAL A 106 -2.85 -1.72 -6.97
C VAL A 106 -3.34 -1.53 -5.55
N LEU A 107 -4.60 -1.90 -5.31
CA LEU A 107 -5.24 -1.89 -4.00
C LEU A 107 -5.36 -3.33 -3.54
N ASP A 108 -5.02 -3.62 -2.28
CA ASP A 108 -5.36 -4.91 -1.70
C ASP A 108 -6.89 -5.05 -1.60
N GLU A 109 -7.37 -6.27 -1.82
CA GLU A 109 -8.81 -6.55 -1.78
C GLU A 109 -9.29 -6.49 -0.32
N ASP A 110 -10.16 -5.54 -0.05
CA ASP A 110 -10.89 -5.49 1.20
C ASP A 110 -12.11 -6.42 1.12
N GLU A 111 -11.94 -7.67 1.55
CA GLU A 111 -13.03 -8.66 1.62
C GLU A 111 -14.24 -8.14 2.43
N THR A 112 -14.04 -7.20 3.37
CA THR A 112 -15.13 -6.63 4.18
C THR A 112 -15.98 -5.60 3.43
N ALA A 113 -15.50 -5.10 2.28
CA ALA A 113 -16.23 -4.17 1.41
C ALA A 113 -17.08 -4.89 0.34
N VAL A 114 -16.97 -6.22 0.23
CA VAL A 114 -17.78 -7.01 -0.70
C VAL A 114 -19.21 -7.10 -0.14
N VAL A 115 -20.09 -6.23 -0.63
CA VAL A 115 -21.53 -6.43 -0.45
C VAL A 115 -21.89 -7.73 -1.16
N HIS A 116 -22.23 -8.77 -0.42
CA HIS A 116 -22.86 -9.96 -0.98
C HIS A 116 -24.08 -9.50 -1.78
N ARG A 117 -23.94 -9.45 -3.10
CA ARG A 117 -25.05 -9.26 -4.01
C ARG A 117 -25.71 -10.62 -4.13
N PHE A 118 -26.71 -10.86 -3.29
CA PHE A 118 -27.60 -12.01 -3.46
C PHE A 118 -28.25 -11.88 -4.85
N THR A 119 -27.94 -12.84 -5.72
CA THR A 119 -28.72 -13.15 -6.93
C THR A 119 -30.08 -13.70 -6.55
#